data_AF-A0A2T0Q2X6-F1
#
_entry.id   AF-A0A2T0Q2X6-F1
#
_cell.length_a   1.000
_cell.length_b   1.000
_cell.length_c   1.000
_cell.angle_alpha   90.00
_cell.angle_beta   90.00
_cell.angle_gamma   90.00
#
_symmetry.space_group_name_H-M   'P 1'
#
loop_
_entity.id
_entity.type
_entity.pdbx_description
1 polymer ?
#
loop_
_entity_poly.entity_id
_entity_poly.type
_entity_poly.pdbx_seq_one_letter_code
_entity_poly.pdbx_strand_id
1 'polypeptide(L)'
;MRFDLPRDHGERRPRPADAPLRRLDPPGPADSADPAAAERAGYAGDGTGFALDRPLARLNGRPGRETPWDALGAFLADADANLPFISIDDAPARVRTAVAGGDRPWLVSVRDAPTDIQYVFAALDGGIGHGVERHEGWLTPEQLIRRVTRLEDPAQLNRADRERSRDAYTGRLHSSGRHATRFTGPDAFATAFVRALSHPAVRAVLDRPPHQLGPPRPAMIPIADLLGPDGHRFCAGFTLDPVGGSNSKARVQREQWAVERATGRVPTVPHPSASPITSFAGGDVVIPFGRRNSNEPFQVLTMFPNPKENAP
;
A
#
# COMPACT_ATOMS: atom_id res chain seq x y z
N MET A 1 18.35 -33.23 -0.76
CA MET A 1 17.42 -33.68 -1.82
C MET A 1 17.64 -32.82 -3.05
N ARG A 2 18.11 -33.42 -4.15
CA ARG A 2 18.17 -32.78 -5.48
C ARG A 2 16.78 -32.83 -6.09
N PHE A 3 16.30 -31.72 -6.61
CA PHE A 3 15.11 -31.65 -7.45
C PHE A 3 15.57 -31.41 -8.88
N ASP A 4 15.49 -32.43 -9.72
CA ASP A 4 15.58 -32.30 -11.16
C ASP A 4 14.22 -31.83 -11.70
N LEU A 5 14.21 -30.70 -12.41
CA LEU A 5 13.03 -30.19 -13.11
C LEU A 5 13.01 -30.68 -14.57
N PRO A 6 11.83 -30.85 -15.18
CA PRO A 6 11.71 -31.30 -16.56
C PRO A 6 12.30 -30.28 -17.53
N ARG A 7 13.00 -30.78 -18.55
CA ARG A 7 13.43 -29.99 -19.71
C ARG A 7 12.19 -29.61 -20.52
N ASP A 8 11.90 -28.32 -20.58
CA ASP A 8 10.89 -27.78 -21.47
C ASP A 8 11.55 -27.41 -22.81
N HIS A 9 11.04 -28.00 -23.89
CA HIS A 9 11.46 -27.74 -25.26
C HIS A 9 10.68 -26.52 -25.76
N GLY A 10 11.41 -25.55 -26.30
CA GLY A 10 10.93 -24.19 -26.47
C GLY A 10 9.79 -24.00 -27.46
N GLU A 11 9.10 -22.88 -27.27
CA GLU A 11 8.63 -22.02 -28.35
C GLU A 11 8.80 -20.55 -27.90
N ARG A 12 9.68 -19.82 -28.58
CA ARG A 12 9.88 -18.37 -28.36
C ARG A 12 8.69 -17.64 -28.98
N ARG A 13 7.87 -16.97 -28.15
CA ARG A 13 6.95 -15.94 -28.65
C ARG A 13 7.75 -14.73 -29.15
N PRO A 14 7.42 -14.14 -30.31
CA PRO A 14 8.04 -12.92 -30.77
C PRO A 14 7.72 -11.76 -29.82
N ARG A 15 8.73 -10.92 -29.53
CA ARG A 15 8.53 -9.63 -28.85
C ARG A 15 7.73 -8.70 -29.77
N PRO A 16 6.78 -7.91 -29.25
CA PRO A 16 6.17 -6.84 -30.03
C PRO A 16 7.27 -5.85 -30.44
N ALA A 17 7.32 -5.55 -31.74
CA ALA A 17 8.22 -4.55 -32.31
C ALA A 17 7.89 -3.15 -31.78
N ASP A 18 8.94 -2.32 -31.70
CA ASP A 18 8.91 -0.93 -31.29
C ASP A 18 7.74 -0.15 -31.93
N ALA A 19 6.74 0.18 -31.12
CA ALA A 19 5.74 1.16 -31.51
C ALA A 19 6.41 2.56 -31.48
N PRO A 20 6.31 3.37 -32.54
CA PRO A 20 6.88 4.70 -32.53
C PRO A 20 6.21 5.54 -31.44
N LEU A 21 7.04 6.16 -30.58
CA LEU A 21 6.61 7.14 -29.60
C LEU A 21 5.77 8.22 -30.31
N ARG A 22 4.49 8.28 -29.96
CA ARG A 22 3.53 9.27 -30.47
C ARG A 22 4.02 10.64 -30.03
N ARG A 23 4.49 11.47 -30.97
CA ARG A 23 4.69 12.91 -30.71
C ARG A 23 3.32 13.49 -30.38
N LEU A 24 3.18 14.02 -29.16
CA LEU A 24 2.04 14.84 -28.77
C LEU A 24 2.14 16.16 -29.54
N ASP A 25 1.11 16.47 -30.31
CA ASP A 25 0.96 17.78 -30.92
C ASP A 25 0.88 18.86 -29.83
N PRO A 26 1.37 20.09 -30.09
CA PRO A 26 1.22 21.19 -29.15
C PRO A 26 -0.28 21.47 -28.92
N PRO A 27 -0.68 21.77 -27.68
CA PRO A 27 -2.09 21.99 -27.35
C PRO A 27 -2.65 23.16 -28.17
N GLY A 28 -3.74 22.89 -28.89
CA GLY A 28 -4.57 23.93 -29.50
C GLY A 28 -5.19 24.84 -28.43
N PRO A 29 -5.78 25.98 -28.84
CA PRO A 29 -6.33 26.96 -27.89
C PRO A 29 -7.42 26.32 -27.03
N ALA A 30 -7.31 26.55 -25.72
CA ALA A 30 -8.13 25.97 -24.68
C ALA A 30 -9.54 26.57 -24.65
N ASP A 31 -10.55 25.76 -24.99
CA ASP A 31 -11.97 26.11 -24.74
C ASP A 31 -12.85 24.89 -24.40
N SER A 32 -12.24 23.79 -23.97
CA SER A 32 -12.95 22.72 -23.24
C SER A 32 -12.49 22.77 -21.79
N ALA A 33 -13.39 23.11 -20.87
CA ALA A 33 -13.15 22.94 -19.44
C ALA A 33 -12.66 21.52 -19.20
N ASP A 34 -11.45 21.39 -18.64
CA ASP A 34 -10.84 20.09 -18.32
C ASP A 34 -11.78 19.33 -17.36
N PRO A 35 -12.37 18.20 -17.78
CA PRO A 35 -13.26 17.42 -16.93
C PRO A 35 -12.59 16.99 -15.62
N ALA A 36 -11.27 16.76 -15.64
CA ALA A 36 -10.51 16.44 -14.44
C ALA A 36 -10.45 17.64 -13.48
N ALA A 37 -10.30 18.86 -13.99
CA ALA A 37 -10.33 20.06 -13.15
C ALA A 37 -11.70 20.28 -12.47
N ALA A 38 -12.81 19.98 -13.17
CA ALA A 38 -14.14 20.05 -12.59
C ALA A 38 -14.37 18.98 -11.50
N GLU A 39 -13.91 17.74 -11.75
CA GLU A 39 -13.96 16.65 -10.77
C GLU A 39 -13.15 16.98 -9.51
N ARG A 40 -11.93 17.52 -9.68
CA ARG A 40 -11.07 17.96 -8.58
C ARG A 40 -11.71 19.07 -7.74
N ALA A 41 -12.32 20.07 -8.37
CA ALA A 41 -12.97 21.17 -7.67
C ALA A 41 -14.18 20.73 -6.83
N GLY A 42 -14.83 19.62 -7.19
CA GLY A 42 -15.95 19.05 -6.45
C GLY A 42 -15.58 18.02 -5.38
N TYR A 43 -14.32 17.55 -5.34
CA TYR A 43 -13.89 16.50 -4.43
C TYR A 43 -13.64 17.02 -3.01
N ALA A 44 -14.39 16.49 -2.04
CA ALA A 44 -14.26 16.85 -0.63
C ALA A 44 -13.51 15.80 0.22
N GLY A 45 -12.99 14.71 -0.39
CA GLY A 45 -12.44 13.58 0.36
C GLY A 45 -13.51 12.65 0.93
N ASP A 46 -13.09 11.70 1.77
CA ASP A 46 -13.96 10.82 2.55
C ASP A 46 -14.48 11.47 3.86
N GLY A 47 -14.33 12.80 3.99
CA GLY A 47 -14.63 13.54 5.22
C GLY A 47 -13.48 13.59 6.24
N THR A 48 -12.32 12.97 5.95
CA THR A 48 -11.07 13.12 6.73
C THR A 48 -9.99 13.91 5.98
N GLY A 49 -10.39 14.58 4.89
CA GLY A 49 -9.63 14.83 3.68
C GLY A 49 -8.25 15.48 3.79
N PHE A 50 -7.33 14.94 2.99
CA PHE A 50 -6.01 15.48 2.74
C PHE A 50 -6.08 16.61 1.70
N ALA A 51 -5.34 17.71 1.93
CA ALA A 51 -5.41 18.88 1.07
C ALA A 51 -4.64 18.68 -0.25
N LEU A 52 -5.33 18.21 -1.28
CA LEU A 52 -4.74 17.84 -2.58
C LEU A 52 -4.26 19.04 -3.41
N ASP A 53 -4.75 20.25 -3.14
CA ASP A 53 -4.32 21.47 -3.83
C ASP A 53 -3.12 22.16 -3.16
N ARG A 54 -2.72 21.70 -1.95
CA ARG A 54 -1.62 22.34 -1.21
C ARG A 54 -0.28 21.90 -1.80
N PRO A 55 0.53 22.82 -2.37
CA PRO A 55 1.80 22.43 -2.98
C PRO A 55 2.78 21.87 -1.94
N LEU A 56 3.45 20.76 -2.27
CA LEU A 56 4.46 20.08 -1.47
C LEU A 56 5.83 20.18 -2.15
N ALA A 57 6.91 20.02 -1.39
CA ALA A 57 8.25 20.00 -1.96
C ALA A 57 8.43 18.78 -2.87
N ARG A 58 9.14 18.93 -4.00
CA ARG A 58 9.48 17.79 -4.86
C ARG A 58 10.48 16.87 -4.17
N LEU A 59 10.31 15.56 -4.36
CA LEU A 59 11.18 14.54 -3.73
C LEU A 59 12.33 14.05 -4.61
N ASN A 60 12.30 14.36 -5.90
CA ASN A 60 13.31 13.96 -6.88
C ASN A 60 14.58 14.83 -6.86
N GLY A 61 14.78 15.65 -5.82
CA GLY A 61 15.92 16.56 -5.68
C GLY A 61 15.88 17.79 -6.60
N ARG A 62 14.86 17.95 -7.45
CA ARG A 62 14.69 19.15 -8.27
C ARG A 62 14.07 20.28 -7.44
N PRO A 63 14.48 21.54 -7.64
CA PRO A 63 13.81 22.66 -7.01
C PRO A 63 12.36 22.76 -7.47
N GLY A 64 11.51 23.29 -6.59
CA GLY A 64 10.11 23.58 -6.88
C GLY A 64 9.14 22.86 -5.96
N ARG A 65 7.85 23.09 -6.23
CA ARG A 65 6.73 22.46 -5.55
C ARG A 65 5.81 21.84 -6.58
N GLU A 66 5.09 20.83 -6.17
CA GLU A 66 4.03 20.19 -6.94
C GLU A 66 2.84 19.96 -6.03
N THR A 67 1.64 20.06 -6.57
CA THR A 67 0.44 19.65 -5.84
C THR A 67 0.35 18.12 -5.84
N PRO A 68 -0.27 17.52 -4.82
CA PRO A 68 -0.71 16.14 -4.88
C PRO A 68 -1.45 15.78 -6.17
N TRP A 69 -2.28 16.68 -6.72
CA TRP A 69 -2.92 16.47 -8.03
C TRP A 69 -1.93 16.34 -9.17
N ASP A 70 -0.90 17.18 -9.23
CA ASP A 70 0.14 17.08 -10.25
C ASP A 70 0.85 15.72 -10.19
N ALA A 71 1.13 15.25 -8.98
CA ALA A 71 1.77 13.95 -8.77
C ALA A 71 0.84 12.80 -9.22
N LEU A 72 -0.43 12.81 -8.77
CA LEU A 72 -1.43 11.80 -9.11
C LEU A 72 -1.68 11.74 -10.63
N GLY A 73 -1.85 12.88 -11.29
CA GLY A 73 -2.11 12.94 -12.73
C GLY A 73 -0.90 12.58 -13.61
N ALA A 74 0.32 12.61 -13.06
CA ALA A 74 1.53 12.19 -13.76
C ALA A 74 1.87 10.70 -13.56
N PHE A 75 1.18 9.99 -12.66
CA PHE A 75 1.46 8.60 -12.33
C PHE A 75 1.19 7.67 -13.52
N LEU A 76 2.14 6.77 -13.77
CA LEU A 76 2.03 5.69 -14.74
C LEU A 76 2.36 4.35 -14.06
N ALA A 77 1.37 3.47 -13.93
CA ALA A 77 1.47 2.24 -13.14
C ALA A 77 2.65 1.34 -13.52
N ASP A 78 2.84 1.11 -14.82
CA ASP A 78 3.89 0.25 -15.36
C ASP A 78 5.26 0.94 -15.33
N ALA A 79 5.36 2.17 -15.82
CA ALA A 79 6.62 2.89 -15.91
C ALA A 79 7.18 3.32 -14.55
N ASP A 80 6.31 3.75 -13.63
CA ASP A 80 6.77 4.28 -12.34
C ASP A 80 6.88 3.19 -11.28
N ALA A 81 6.01 2.18 -11.28
CA ALA A 81 5.92 1.22 -10.16
C ALA A 81 6.15 -0.24 -10.56
N ASN A 82 6.43 -0.51 -11.84
CA ASN A 82 6.51 -1.86 -12.40
C ASN A 82 5.22 -2.68 -12.16
N LEU A 83 4.06 -2.02 -12.00
CA LEU A 83 2.77 -2.66 -11.78
C LEU A 83 2.17 -3.12 -13.10
N PRO A 84 1.20 -4.05 -13.08
CA PRO A 84 0.47 -4.41 -14.29
C PRO A 84 -0.20 -3.19 -14.91
N PHE A 85 -0.13 -3.13 -16.24
CA PHE A 85 -0.78 -2.08 -16.98
C PHE A 85 -2.30 -2.11 -16.77
N ILE A 86 -2.85 -0.94 -16.49
CA ILE A 86 -4.26 -0.61 -16.58
C ILE A 86 -4.33 0.80 -17.17
N SER A 87 -5.35 1.09 -17.99
CA SER A 87 -5.56 2.46 -18.44
C SER A 87 -6.26 3.27 -17.34
N ILE A 88 -6.05 4.58 -17.33
CA ILE A 88 -6.75 5.48 -16.42
C ILE A 88 -8.28 5.42 -16.66
N ASP A 89 -8.70 5.28 -17.91
CA ASP A 89 -10.11 5.22 -18.31
C ASP A 89 -10.80 3.93 -17.82
N ASP A 90 -10.06 2.81 -17.72
CA ASP A 90 -10.60 1.53 -17.28
C ASP A 90 -10.70 1.42 -15.74
N ALA A 91 -9.94 2.24 -15.00
CA ALA A 91 -9.85 2.12 -13.55
C ALA A 91 -11.21 2.26 -12.84
N PRO A 92 -12.08 3.23 -13.19
CA PRO A 92 -13.40 3.31 -12.58
C PRO A 92 -14.30 2.10 -12.83
N ALA A 93 -14.25 1.53 -14.03
CA ALA A 93 -14.99 0.32 -14.34
C ALA A 93 -14.48 -0.86 -13.50
N ARG A 94 -13.15 -1.02 -13.39
CA ARG A 94 -12.54 -2.07 -12.58
C ARG A 94 -12.96 -1.97 -11.10
N VAL A 95 -12.87 -0.77 -10.51
CA VAL A 95 -13.26 -0.53 -9.11
C VAL A 95 -14.73 -0.88 -8.90
N ARG A 96 -15.63 -0.39 -9.76
CA ARG A 96 -17.08 -0.69 -9.66
C ARG A 96 -17.38 -2.18 -9.75
N THR A 97 -16.78 -2.87 -10.72
CA THR A 97 -16.98 -4.32 -10.90
C THR A 97 -16.48 -5.10 -9.69
N ALA A 98 -15.30 -4.76 -9.16
CA ALA A 98 -14.72 -5.43 -8.01
C ALA A 98 -15.53 -5.21 -6.72
N VAL A 99 -16.05 -4.00 -6.52
CA VAL A 99 -16.96 -3.69 -5.41
C VAL A 99 -18.28 -4.45 -5.53
N ALA A 100 -18.86 -4.50 -6.73
CA ALA A 100 -20.11 -5.24 -6.98
C ALA A 100 -19.94 -6.76 -6.78
N GLY A 101 -18.76 -7.31 -7.09
CA GLY A 101 -18.43 -8.72 -6.88
C GLY A 101 -18.23 -9.10 -5.41
N GLY A 102 -17.86 -8.14 -4.55
CA GLY A 102 -17.68 -8.34 -3.10
C GLY A 102 -16.41 -9.10 -2.69
N ASP A 103 -15.57 -9.50 -3.65
CA ASP A 103 -14.30 -10.21 -3.41
C ASP A 103 -13.12 -9.24 -3.19
N ARG A 104 -13.35 -7.93 -3.36
CA ARG A 104 -12.38 -6.84 -3.15
C ARG A 104 -12.99 -5.72 -2.29
N PRO A 105 -13.43 -5.99 -1.05
CA PRO A 105 -14.13 -5.00 -0.24
C PRO A 105 -13.28 -3.76 0.10
N TRP A 106 -11.95 -3.86 0.01
CA TRP A 106 -11.05 -2.72 0.20
C TRP A 106 -11.14 -1.66 -0.89
N LEU A 107 -11.73 -1.96 -2.05
CA LEU A 107 -11.95 -0.95 -3.10
C LEU A 107 -13.20 -0.10 -2.87
N VAL A 108 -14.01 -0.41 -1.86
CA VAL A 108 -15.21 0.37 -1.52
C VAL A 108 -14.84 1.81 -1.13
N SER A 109 -13.71 2.02 -0.45
CA SER A 109 -13.24 3.35 -0.02
C SER A 109 -12.97 4.31 -1.18
N VAL A 110 -12.69 3.79 -2.37
CA VAL A 110 -12.37 4.59 -3.57
C VAL A 110 -13.44 4.58 -4.64
N ARG A 111 -14.57 3.89 -4.43
CA ARG A 111 -15.62 3.74 -5.45
C ARG A 111 -16.09 5.06 -6.05
N ASP A 112 -16.16 6.09 -5.22
CA ASP A 112 -16.69 7.41 -5.55
C ASP A 112 -15.58 8.48 -5.52
N ALA A 113 -14.30 8.08 -5.49
CA ALA A 113 -13.16 8.97 -5.53
C ALA A 113 -12.84 9.44 -6.96
N PRO A 114 -12.07 10.52 -7.15
CA PRO A 114 -11.62 10.98 -8.46
C PRO A 114 -10.87 9.92 -9.25
N THR A 115 -10.97 9.98 -10.57
CA THR A 115 -10.39 8.98 -11.49
C THR A 115 -8.90 8.72 -11.22
N ASP A 116 -8.11 9.77 -10.95
CA ASP A 116 -6.68 9.65 -10.64
C ASP A 116 -6.42 8.78 -9.38
N ILE A 117 -7.28 8.87 -8.35
CA ILE A 117 -7.16 8.07 -7.12
C ILE A 117 -7.62 6.63 -7.40
N GLN A 118 -8.73 6.46 -8.12
CA GLN A 118 -9.20 5.13 -8.52
C GLN A 118 -8.15 4.39 -9.35
N TYR A 119 -7.43 5.11 -10.21
CA TYR A 119 -6.34 4.57 -11.02
C TYR A 119 -5.20 4.00 -10.18
N VAL A 120 -4.72 4.74 -9.16
CA VAL A 120 -3.69 4.24 -8.24
C VAL A 120 -4.12 2.95 -7.55
N PHE A 121 -5.35 2.90 -7.05
CA PHE A 121 -5.87 1.73 -6.35
C PHE A 121 -6.07 0.53 -7.27
N ALA A 122 -6.62 0.76 -8.45
CA ALA A 122 -6.83 -0.26 -9.46
C ALA A 122 -5.49 -0.89 -9.92
N ALA A 123 -4.45 -0.07 -10.08
CA ALA A 123 -3.10 -0.52 -10.40
C ALA A 123 -2.47 -1.34 -9.26
N LEU A 124 -2.60 -0.86 -8.02
CA LEU A 124 -2.10 -1.55 -6.83
C LEU A 124 -2.78 -2.90 -6.59
N ASP A 125 -4.09 -2.97 -6.77
CA ASP A 125 -4.88 -4.21 -6.66
C ASP A 125 -4.47 -5.28 -7.69
N GLY A 126 -3.98 -4.85 -8.86
CA GLY A 126 -3.41 -5.76 -9.86
C GLY A 126 -1.99 -6.24 -9.52
N GLY A 127 -1.26 -5.50 -8.69
CA GLY A 127 0.12 -5.76 -8.31
C GLY A 127 0.31 -7.01 -7.46
N ILE A 128 1.55 -7.29 -7.07
CA ILE A 128 1.87 -8.35 -6.10
C ILE A 128 1.78 -7.90 -4.65
N GLY A 129 1.64 -6.59 -4.47
CA GLY A 129 1.60 -5.96 -3.18
C GLY A 129 0.23 -6.09 -2.52
N HIS A 130 0.24 -5.87 -1.22
CA HIS A 130 -0.92 -5.99 -0.34
C HIS A 130 -1.15 -4.72 0.49
N GLY A 131 -0.88 -3.55 -0.11
CA GLY A 131 -0.96 -2.27 0.58
C GLY A 131 -2.40 -1.83 0.86
N VAL A 132 -3.27 -1.90 -0.15
CA VAL A 132 -4.64 -1.37 -0.10
C VAL A 132 -5.50 -2.13 0.92
N GLU A 133 -5.41 -3.46 0.94
CA GLU A 133 -6.16 -4.31 1.85
C GLU A 133 -5.66 -4.23 3.31
N ARG A 134 -4.45 -3.74 3.57
CA ARG A 134 -3.82 -3.82 4.91
C ARG A 134 -3.47 -2.47 5.53
N HIS A 135 -3.50 -1.37 4.79
CA HIS A 135 -2.96 -0.08 5.27
C HIS A 135 -3.71 1.16 4.78
N GLU A 136 -4.90 0.98 4.21
CA GLU A 136 -5.69 2.07 3.64
C GLU A 136 -6.95 2.39 4.48
N GLY A 137 -7.61 3.50 4.14
CA GLY A 137 -8.84 4.04 4.69
C GLY A 137 -9.99 3.06 4.91
N TRP A 138 -10.11 1.97 4.14
CA TRP A 138 -11.17 0.97 4.36
C TRP A 138 -11.07 0.24 5.72
N LEU A 139 -9.88 0.21 6.32
CA LEU A 139 -9.66 -0.48 7.59
C LEU A 139 -10.28 0.27 8.77
N THR A 140 -11.14 -0.40 9.52
CA THR A 140 -11.70 0.14 10.76
C THR A 140 -10.71 0.02 11.93
N PRO A 141 -10.88 0.83 12.99
CA PRO A 141 -10.13 0.67 14.24
C PRO A 141 -10.18 -0.77 14.79
N GLU A 142 -11.33 -1.42 14.76
CA GLU A 142 -11.51 -2.80 15.23
C GLU A 142 -10.70 -3.80 14.40
N GLN A 143 -10.63 -3.61 13.08
CA GLN A 143 -9.80 -4.46 12.22
C GLN A 143 -8.31 -4.29 12.54
N LEU A 144 -7.85 -3.06 12.80
CA LEU A 144 -6.46 -2.82 13.22
C LEU A 144 -6.15 -3.47 14.58
N ILE A 145 -7.06 -3.34 15.56
CA ILE A 145 -6.93 -3.99 16.87
C ILE A 145 -6.82 -5.50 16.70
N ARG A 146 -7.73 -6.12 15.93
CA ARG A 146 -7.70 -7.57 15.67
C ARG A 146 -6.44 -8.00 14.93
N ARG A 147 -5.96 -7.21 13.97
CA ARG A 147 -4.71 -7.49 13.26
C ARG A 147 -3.51 -7.49 14.21
N VAL A 148 -3.39 -6.51 15.11
CA VAL A 148 -2.24 -6.41 16.02
C VAL A 148 -2.32 -7.37 17.20
N THR A 149 -3.51 -7.64 17.75
CA THR A 149 -3.71 -8.50 18.95
C THR A 149 -4.01 -9.96 18.64
N ARG A 150 -4.63 -10.26 17.49
CA ARG A 150 -5.13 -11.59 17.15
C ARG A 150 -4.53 -12.16 15.87
N LEU A 151 -3.67 -11.41 15.18
CA LEU A 151 -3.12 -11.80 13.88
C LEU A 151 -4.20 -12.08 12.83
N GLU A 152 -5.34 -11.39 12.90
CA GLU A 152 -6.39 -11.51 11.89
C GLU A 152 -6.01 -10.67 10.67
N ASP A 153 -5.84 -11.31 9.51
CA ASP A 153 -5.57 -10.62 8.24
C ASP A 153 -6.86 -9.99 7.70
N PRO A 154 -6.93 -8.65 7.51
CA PRO A 154 -8.12 -8.02 6.95
C PRO A 154 -8.45 -8.49 5.53
N ALA A 155 -7.45 -8.95 4.78
CA ALA A 155 -7.62 -9.50 3.43
C ALA A 155 -8.29 -10.87 3.41
N GLN A 156 -8.34 -11.58 4.55
CA GLN A 156 -8.94 -12.91 4.64
C GLN A 156 -10.46 -12.78 4.77
N LEU A 157 -11.18 -12.95 3.67
CA LEU A 157 -12.64 -12.79 3.62
C LEU A 157 -13.38 -13.93 4.32
N ASN A 158 -12.81 -15.13 4.34
CA ASN A 158 -13.39 -16.25 5.08
C ASN A 158 -13.26 -15.99 6.59
N ARG A 159 -14.40 -15.79 7.26
CA ARG A 159 -14.44 -15.49 8.69
C ARG A 159 -13.77 -16.57 9.54
N ALA A 160 -13.99 -17.84 9.25
CA ALA A 160 -13.42 -18.94 10.03
C ALA A 160 -11.90 -19.02 9.86
N ASP A 161 -11.38 -18.78 8.66
CA ASP A 161 -9.92 -18.73 8.44
C ASP A 161 -9.30 -17.50 9.08
N ARG A 162 -9.97 -16.35 9.00
CA ARG A 162 -9.53 -15.12 9.67
C ARG A 162 -9.48 -15.29 11.18
N GLU A 163 -10.53 -15.86 11.80
CA GLU A 163 -10.57 -16.15 13.24
C GLU A 163 -9.51 -17.18 13.67
N ARG A 164 -9.01 -18.01 12.73
CA ARG A 164 -7.84 -18.89 12.92
C ARG A 164 -6.51 -18.22 12.56
N SER A 165 -6.50 -16.91 12.38
CA SER A 165 -5.31 -16.12 12.08
C SER A 165 -4.63 -16.57 10.79
N ARG A 166 -5.37 -17.09 9.81
CA ARG A 166 -4.82 -17.51 8.52
C ARG A 166 -4.68 -16.30 7.59
N ASP A 167 -3.48 -16.14 7.05
CA ASP A 167 -3.16 -15.16 6.02
C ASP A 167 -3.91 -15.46 4.73
N ALA A 168 -4.45 -14.42 4.10
CA ALA A 168 -5.27 -14.55 2.89
C ALA A 168 -4.53 -15.15 1.69
N TYR A 169 -3.21 -14.92 1.63
CA TYR A 169 -2.40 -15.22 0.46
C TYR A 169 -1.54 -16.46 0.63
N THR A 170 -1.10 -16.74 1.85
CA THR A 170 -0.23 -17.88 2.14
C THR A 170 -0.96 -19.04 2.82
N GLY A 171 -2.15 -18.81 3.39
CA GLY A 171 -2.90 -19.79 4.18
C GLY A 171 -2.23 -20.21 5.49
N ARG A 172 -1.04 -19.66 5.78
CA ARG A 172 -0.25 -19.85 7.00
C ARG A 172 -0.73 -18.90 8.09
N LEU A 173 -0.16 -19.03 9.29
CA LEU A 173 -0.35 -18.05 10.35
C LEU A 173 0.06 -16.65 9.83
N HIS A 174 -0.87 -15.71 9.85
CA HIS A 174 -0.63 -14.33 9.47
C HIS A 174 0.34 -13.67 10.45
N SER A 175 1.27 -12.89 9.91
CA SER A 175 2.24 -12.15 10.70
C SER A 175 1.87 -10.66 10.74
N SER A 176 1.85 -10.08 11.93
CA SER A 176 1.76 -8.64 12.14
C SER A 176 2.95 -8.17 12.98
N GLY A 177 3.41 -6.95 12.73
CA GLY A 177 4.43 -6.31 13.57
C GLY A 177 3.90 -6.01 14.97
N ARG A 178 4.60 -5.14 15.70
CA ARG A 178 4.07 -4.58 16.95
C ARG A 178 3.00 -3.50 16.72
N HIS A 179 2.88 -2.99 15.50
CA HIS A 179 1.88 -2.00 15.11
C HIS A 179 0.99 -2.54 14.00
N ALA A 180 -0.29 -2.15 14.03
CA ALA A 180 -1.18 -2.18 12.88
C ALA A 180 -1.59 -0.73 12.57
N THR A 181 -1.15 -0.23 11.42
CA THR A 181 -1.27 1.18 11.04
C THR A 181 -1.91 1.32 9.67
N ARG A 182 -2.51 2.47 9.41
CA ARG A 182 -3.13 2.82 8.14
C ARG A 182 -3.03 4.31 7.88
N PHE A 183 -3.19 4.68 6.61
CA PHE A 183 -3.61 6.02 6.23
C PHE A 183 -5.11 6.14 6.44
N THR A 184 -5.60 7.29 6.91
CA THR A 184 -7.00 7.44 7.31
C THR A 184 -7.95 7.55 6.13
N GLY A 185 -7.46 8.06 4.99
CA GLY A 185 -8.23 8.24 3.76
C GLY A 185 -7.46 7.80 2.50
N PRO A 186 -8.19 7.48 1.42
CA PRO A 186 -7.62 6.97 0.18
C PRO A 186 -6.75 7.99 -0.57
N ASP A 187 -7.08 9.27 -0.45
CA ASP A 187 -6.35 10.41 -1.02
C ASP A 187 -4.94 10.54 -0.41
N ALA A 188 -4.82 10.47 0.91
CA ALA A 188 -3.55 10.47 1.61
C ALA A 188 -2.72 9.23 1.25
N PHE A 189 -3.35 8.06 1.17
CA PHE A 189 -2.67 6.83 0.75
C PHE A 189 -2.15 6.94 -0.69
N ALA A 190 -3.00 7.30 -1.66
CA ALA A 190 -2.63 7.41 -3.07
C ALA A 190 -1.54 8.46 -3.26
N THR A 191 -1.66 9.62 -2.62
CA THR A 191 -0.64 10.67 -2.66
C THR A 191 0.69 10.18 -2.11
N ALA A 192 0.69 9.57 -0.92
CA ALA A 192 1.91 9.07 -0.31
C ALA A 192 2.59 8.02 -1.20
N PHE A 193 1.81 7.13 -1.81
CA PHE A 193 2.32 6.12 -2.73
C PHE A 193 2.98 6.75 -3.95
N VAL A 194 2.25 7.56 -4.71
CA VAL A 194 2.74 8.17 -5.94
C VAL A 194 3.93 9.09 -5.68
N ARG A 195 3.91 9.89 -4.61
CA ARG A 195 5.05 10.75 -4.28
C ARG A 195 6.26 9.94 -3.83
N ALA A 196 6.06 8.85 -3.09
CA ALA A 196 7.17 7.97 -2.70
C ALA A 196 7.87 7.36 -3.91
N LEU A 197 7.15 7.10 -5.00
CA LEU A 197 7.75 6.64 -6.25
C LEU A 197 8.82 7.62 -6.74
N SER A 198 8.70 8.93 -6.55
CA SER A 198 9.75 9.89 -6.96
C SER A 198 10.94 9.99 -6.00
N HIS A 199 10.90 9.32 -4.84
CA HIS A 199 11.95 9.41 -3.84
C HIS A 199 13.21 8.61 -4.25
N PRO A 200 14.44 9.15 -4.12
CA PRO A 200 15.67 8.49 -4.56
C PRO A 200 15.86 7.08 -3.98
N ALA A 201 15.53 6.87 -2.70
CA ALA A 201 15.64 5.56 -2.06
C ALA A 201 14.69 4.50 -2.67
N VAL A 202 13.54 4.93 -3.21
CA VAL A 202 12.56 4.06 -3.86
C VAL A 202 12.96 3.77 -5.30
N ARG A 203 13.36 4.82 -6.06
CA ARG A 203 13.94 4.67 -7.40
C ARG A 203 15.12 3.72 -7.41
N ALA A 204 16.03 3.87 -6.45
CA ALA A 204 17.19 2.99 -6.31
C ALA A 204 16.86 1.50 -6.11
N VAL A 205 15.61 1.14 -5.80
CA VAL A 205 15.13 -0.25 -5.77
C VAL A 205 14.35 -0.63 -7.03
N LEU A 206 13.42 0.22 -7.47
CA LEU A 206 12.56 -0.07 -8.62
C LEU A 206 13.33 -0.10 -9.95
N ASP A 207 14.40 0.68 -10.05
CA ASP A 207 15.25 0.75 -11.25
C ASP A 207 16.36 -0.32 -11.25
N ARG A 208 16.38 -1.21 -10.23
CA ARG A 208 17.39 -2.28 -10.16
C ARG A 208 17.16 -3.31 -11.25
N PRO A 209 18.23 -3.80 -11.90
CA PRO A 209 18.11 -4.90 -12.85
C PRO A 209 17.53 -6.17 -12.18
N PRO A 210 16.63 -6.91 -12.85
CA PRO A 210 16.02 -8.12 -12.28
C PRO A 210 17.02 -9.17 -11.81
N HIS A 211 18.18 -9.30 -12.47
CA HIS A 211 19.17 -10.33 -12.12
C HIS A 211 19.99 -10.03 -10.85
N GLN A 212 19.83 -8.86 -10.22
CA GLN A 212 20.55 -8.55 -8.99
C GLN A 212 20.05 -9.43 -7.82
N LEU A 213 21.00 -10.00 -7.07
CA LEU A 213 20.73 -10.92 -5.97
C LEU A 213 20.47 -10.19 -4.64
N GLY A 214 19.64 -10.79 -3.81
CA GLY A 214 19.34 -10.35 -2.44
C GLY A 214 18.06 -9.53 -2.32
N PRO A 215 17.30 -9.69 -1.22
CA PRO A 215 16.11 -8.88 -0.98
C PRO A 215 16.52 -7.42 -0.70
N PRO A 216 15.86 -6.43 -1.33
CA PRO A 216 16.09 -5.03 -1.02
C PRO A 216 15.66 -4.72 0.41
N ARG A 217 16.37 -3.79 1.05
CA ARG A 217 15.89 -3.22 2.32
C ARG A 217 14.65 -2.35 2.04
N PRO A 218 13.68 -2.32 2.95
CA PRO A 218 12.59 -1.34 2.87
C PRO A 218 13.14 0.09 2.84
N ALA A 219 12.50 0.96 2.07
CA ALA A 219 12.73 2.40 2.18
C ALA A 219 11.95 2.95 3.39
N MET A 220 12.55 3.90 4.09
CA MET A 220 11.93 4.66 5.17
C MET A 220 11.96 6.12 4.75
N ILE A 221 10.79 6.70 4.51
CA ILE A 221 10.66 8.09 4.06
C ILE A 221 9.86 8.85 5.12
N PRO A 222 10.31 10.02 5.58
CA PRO A 222 9.54 10.81 6.53
C PRO A 222 8.10 11.04 6.05
N ILE A 223 7.12 10.85 6.94
CA ILE A 223 5.70 11.12 6.61
C ILE A 223 5.55 12.57 6.11
N ALA A 224 6.32 13.49 6.69
CA ALA A 224 6.31 14.89 6.31
C ALA A 224 6.78 15.16 4.88
N ASP A 225 7.67 14.32 4.34
CA ASP A 225 8.15 14.45 2.97
C ASP A 225 7.04 14.06 1.99
N LEU A 226 6.23 13.04 2.33
CA LEU A 226 5.17 12.48 1.49
C LEU A 226 3.82 13.17 1.61
N LEU A 227 3.50 13.76 2.76
CA LEU A 227 2.19 14.35 3.03
C LEU A 227 2.28 15.78 3.62
N GLY A 228 3.47 16.38 3.63
CA GLY A 228 3.71 17.70 4.22
C GLY A 228 3.78 17.69 5.75
N PRO A 229 4.08 18.83 6.39
CA PRO A 229 4.38 18.90 7.84
C PRO A 229 3.30 18.28 8.75
N ASP A 230 2.03 18.43 8.35
CA ASP A 230 0.87 17.94 9.08
C ASP A 230 0.42 16.54 8.65
N GLY A 231 1.19 15.89 7.76
CA GLY A 231 0.87 14.60 7.15
C GLY A 231 0.60 13.46 8.14
N HIS A 232 1.22 13.55 9.31
CA HIS A 232 1.03 12.59 10.41
C HIS A 232 -0.42 12.52 10.93
N ARG A 233 -1.24 13.56 10.68
CA ARG A 233 -2.66 13.59 11.06
C ARG A 233 -3.52 12.65 10.21
N PHE A 234 -3.03 12.25 9.04
CA PHE A 234 -3.69 11.29 8.16
C PHE A 234 -3.23 9.85 8.40
N CYS A 235 -2.61 9.59 9.55
CA CYS A 235 -2.13 8.28 9.97
C CYS A 235 -2.83 7.87 11.26
N ALA A 236 -3.24 6.60 11.33
CA ALA A 236 -3.84 6.02 12.52
C ALA A 236 -3.29 4.61 12.76
N GLY A 237 -3.36 4.14 14.00
CA GLY A 237 -2.97 2.77 14.30
C GLY A 237 -3.03 2.40 15.76
N PHE A 238 -2.76 1.12 16.01
CA PHE A 238 -2.69 0.53 17.34
C PHE A 238 -1.35 -0.17 17.51
N THR A 239 -0.82 -0.10 18.73
CA THR A 239 0.39 -0.80 19.15
C THR A 239 0.02 -1.93 20.10
N LEU A 240 0.67 -3.08 19.95
CA LEU A 240 0.62 -4.17 20.90
C LEU A 240 1.16 -3.68 22.26
N ASP A 241 0.43 -3.93 23.33
CA ASP A 241 0.89 -3.53 24.66
C ASP A 241 2.04 -4.43 25.12
N PRO A 242 3.08 -3.86 25.76
CA PRO A 242 4.23 -4.63 26.20
C PRO A 242 3.88 -5.58 27.34
N VAL A 243 4.43 -6.80 27.31
CA VAL A 243 4.31 -7.78 28.41
C VAL A 243 5.57 -7.72 29.25
N GLY A 244 5.41 -7.38 30.53
CA GLY A 244 6.54 -7.17 31.45
C GLY A 244 7.54 -6.14 30.90
N GLY A 245 7.04 -5.06 30.29
CA GLY A 245 7.84 -3.99 29.69
C GLY A 245 8.53 -4.35 28.36
N SER A 246 8.24 -5.51 27.75
CA SER A 246 8.91 -5.95 26.51
C SER A 246 7.95 -6.18 25.34
N ASN A 247 8.18 -5.46 24.25
CA ASN A 247 7.49 -5.68 22.98
C ASN A 247 7.80 -7.06 22.37
N SER A 248 9.04 -7.54 22.52
CA SER A 248 9.41 -8.87 22.03
C SER A 248 8.66 -9.98 22.78
N LYS A 249 8.55 -9.87 24.11
CA LYS A 249 7.74 -10.80 24.90
C LYS A 249 6.27 -10.74 24.51
N ALA A 250 5.72 -9.55 24.31
CA ALA A 250 4.34 -9.37 23.86
C ALA A 250 4.06 -10.08 22.51
N ARG A 251 4.99 -9.96 21.54
CA ARG A 251 4.87 -10.63 20.25
C ARG A 251 4.87 -12.16 20.36
N VAL A 252 5.80 -12.71 21.16
CA VAL A 252 5.86 -14.16 21.41
C VAL A 252 4.59 -14.65 22.11
N GLN A 253 4.13 -13.93 23.15
CA GLN A 253 2.88 -14.26 23.83
C GLN A 253 1.68 -14.24 22.88
N ARG A 254 1.57 -13.22 22.03
CA ARG A 254 0.51 -13.12 21.02
C ARG A 254 0.55 -14.28 20.02
N GLU A 255 1.72 -14.65 19.52
CA GLU A 255 1.86 -15.76 18.58
C GLU A 255 1.43 -17.09 19.23
N GLN A 256 1.86 -17.34 20.46
CA GLN A 256 1.40 -18.50 21.24
C GLN A 256 -0.12 -18.49 21.42
N TRP A 257 -0.68 -17.37 21.90
CA TRP A 257 -2.11 -17.18 22.09
C TRP A 257 -2.91 -17.46 20.80
N ALA A 258 -2.42 -16.94 19.67
CA ALA A 258 -3.07 -17.10 18.37
C ALA A 258 -3.04 -18.57 17.88
N VAL A 259 -1.93 -19.29 18.10
CA VAL A 259 -1.80 -20.71 17.74
C VAL A 259 -2.71 -21.59 18.61
N GLU A 260 -2.76 -21.35 19.92
CA GLU A 260 -3.65 -22.08 20.83
C GLU A 260 -5.12 -21.87 20.44
N ARG A 261 -5.53 -20.61 20.21
CA ARG A 261 -6.86 -20.28 19.69
C ARG A 261 -7.16 -20.97 18.37
N ALA A 262 -6.26 -20.91 17.39
CA ALA A 262 -6.47 -21.46 16.06
C ALA A 262 -6.61 -22.99 16.05
N THR A 263 -6.08 -23.67 17.07
CA THR A 263 -6.17 -25.13 17.26
C THR A 263 -7.33 -25.55 18.17
N GLY A 264 -8.22 -24.60 18.54
CA GLY A 264 -9.38 -24.86 19.41
C GLY A 264 -9.02 -25.09 20.88
N ARG A 265 -7.77 -24.82 21.28
CA ARG A 265 -7.33 -24.92 22.68
C ARG A 265 -7.70 -23.65 23.43
N VAL A 266 -7.97 -23.79 24.72
CA VAL A 266 -8.04 -22.64 25.63
C VAL A 266 -6.63 -22.05 25.75
N PRO A 267 -6.42 -20.76 25.44
CA PRO A 267 -5.09 -20.18 25.52
C PRO A 267 -4.52 -20.22 26.95
N THR A 268 -3.25 -20.60 27.07
CA THR A 268 -2.52 -20.70 28.35
C THR A 268 -1.88 -19.38 28.77
N VAL A 269 -1.81 -18.43 27.85
CA VAL A 269 -1.33 -17.07 28.08
C VAL A 269 -2.48 -16.06 28.01
N PRO A 270 -2.36 -14.89 28.66
CA PRO A 270 -3.39 -13.85 28.60
C PRO A 270 -3.66 -13.36 27.17
N HIS A 271 -4.90 -12.93 26.91
CA HIS A 271 -5.28 -12.28 25.65
C HIS A 271 -4.41 -11.02 25.43
N PRO A 272 -3.76 -10.86 24.27
CA PRO A 272 -2.97 -9.67 23.98
C PRO A 272 -3.84 -8.41 23.91
N SER A 273 -3.39 -7.31 24.49
CA SER A 273 -4.07 -6.01 24.40
C SER A 273 -3.31 -5.05 23.48
N ALA A 274 -3.98 -3.98 23.07
CA ALA A 274 -3.39 -2.95 22.24
C ALA A 274 -3.91 -1.57 22.60
N SER A 275 -3.02 -0.59 22.51
CA SER A 275 -3.32 0.82 22.75
C SER A 275 -3.30 1.62 21.45
N PRO A 276 -4.11 2.68 21.32
CA PRO A 276 -4.00 3.57 20.18
C PRO A 276 -2.63 4.25 20.16
N ILE A 277 -2.06 4.41 18.97
CA ILE A 277 -0.86 5.21 18.76
C ILE A 277 -1.25 6.68 18.87
N THR A 278 -0.65 7.40 19.81
CA THR A 278 -1.05 8.78 20.13
C THR A 278 -0.55 9.81 19.11
N SER A 279 0.53 9.51 18.39
CA SER A 279 1.03 10.39 17.33
C SER A 279 1.92 9.64 16.34
N PHE A 280 1.88 10.10 15.09
CA PHE A 280 2.82 9.73 14.02
C PHE A 280 3.79 10.87 13.67
N ALA A 281 3.79 11.97 14.45
CA ALA A 281 4.66 13.10 14.20
C ALA A 281 6.15 12.67 14.25
N GLY A 282 6.90 13.05 13.20
CA GLY A 282 8.30 12.64 13.04
C GLY A 282 8.51 11.15 12.74
N GLY A 283 7.44 10.41 12.41
CA GLY A 283 7.51 9.03 11.93
C GLY A 283 7.79 8.95 10.42
N ASP A 284 7.90 7.72 9.95
CA ASP A 284 8.23 7.37 8.56
C ASP A 284 7.11 6.58 7.91
N VAL A 285 7.03 6.60 6.59
CA VAL A 285 6.35 5.61 5.79
C VAL A 285 7.37 4.53 5.41
N VAL A 286 7.05 3.29 5.74
CA VAL A 286 7.88 2.12 5.41
C VAL A 286 7.39 1.49 4.13
N ILE A 287 8.30 1.26 3.19
CA ILE A 287 8.01 0.76 1.84
C ILE A 287 8.87 -0.47 1.55
N PRO A 288 8.37 -1.68 1.83
CA PRO A 288 9.00 -2.93 1.44
C PRO A 288 8.85 -3.20 -0.06
N PHE A 289 9.81 -3.92 -0.63
CA PHE A 289 9.83 -4.28 -2.05
C PHE A 289 9.99 -5.78 -2.25
N GLY A 290 9.54 -6.26 -3.40
CA GLY A 290 9.62 -7.67 -3.77
C GLY A 290 9.30 -7.89 -5.25
N ARG A 291 9.28 -9.15 -5.67
CA ARG A 291 9.05 -9.58 -7.06
C ARG A 291 8.48 -10.99 -7.05
N ARG A 292 7.71 -11.41 -8.07
CA ARG A 292 7.14 -12.77 -8.09
C ARG A 292 8.24 -13.82 -8.29
N ASN A 293 9.19 -13.52 -9.18
CA ASN A 293 10.31 -14.39 -9.50
C ASN A 293 11.57 -13.56 -9.77
N SER A 294 12.72 -14.23 -9.88
CA SER A 294 14.03 -13.58 -10.05
C SER A 294 14.20 -12.81 -11.37
N ASN A 295 13.32 -13.02 -12.35
CA ASN A 295 13.42 -12.40 -13.67
C ASN A 295 12.50 -11.18 -13.81
N GLU A 296 11.64 -10.93 -12.82
CA GLU A 296 10.74 -9.80 -12.79
C GLU A 296 11.36 -8.59 -12.07
N PRO A 297 10.98 -7.36 -12.48
CA PRO A 297 11.38 -6.16 -11.78
C PRO A 297 10.80 -6.12 -10.36
N PHE A 298 11.41 -5.32 -9.50
CA PHE A 298 10.88 -5.09 -8.16
C PHE A 298 9.61 -4.23 -8.21
N GLN A 299 8.65 -4.56 -7.37
CA GLN A 299 7.44 -3.79 -7.09
C GLN A 299 7.41 -3.41 -5.61
N VAL A 300 6.63 -2.38 -5.28
CA VAL A 300 6.25 -2.07 -3.90
C VAL A 300 5.31 -3.15 -3.39
N LEU A 301 5.68 -3.85 -2.31
CA LEU A 301 4.84 -4.89 -1.71
C LEU A 301 3.75 -4.32 -0.81
N THR A 302 4.04 -3.21 -0.15
CA THR A 302 3.11 -2.55 0.76
C THR A 302 3.66 -1.17 1.09
N MET A 303 2.85 -0.36 1.75
CA MET A 303 3.23 0.95 2.26
C MET A 303 2.45 1.20 3.54
N PHE A 304 3.15 1.57 4.62
CA PHE A 304 2.47 1.82 5.89
C PHE A 304 3.15 2.89 6.74
N PRO A 305 2.37 3.70 7.49
CA PRO A 305 2.93 4.63 8.45
C PRO A 305 3.55 3.87 9.62
N ASN A 306 4.73 4.28 10.04
CA ASN A 306 5.42 3.78 11.22
C ASN A 306 5.67 4.96 12.15
N PRO A 307 5.11 4.97 13.37
CA PRO A 307 5.33 6.06 14.30
C PRO A 307 6.80 6.13 14.69
N LYS A 308 7.27 7.32 15.04
CA LYS A 308 8.57 7.47 15.66
C LYS A 308 8.58 6.67 16.96
N GLU A 309 9.56 5.79 17.13
CA GLU A 309 9.79 5.21 18.44
C GLU A 309 10.24 6.35 19.36
N ASN A 310 9.48 6.61 20.42
CA ASN A 310 10.03 7.36 21.54
C ASN A 310 11.20 6.53 22.02
N ALA A 311 12.43 7.04 21.87
CA ALA A 311 13.58 6.45 22.53
C ALA A 311 13.22 6.34 24.03
N PRO A 312 13.33 5.15 24.63
CA PRO A 312 13.12 5.00 26.06
C PRO A 312 14.08 5.88 26.86
#